data_AF-A0A2N1VP03-F1
#
_entry.id   AF-A0A2N1VP03-F1
#
_cell.length_a   1.000
_cell.length_b   1.000
_cell.length_c   1.000
_cell.angle_alpha   90.00
_cell.angle_beta   90.00
_cell.angle_gamma   90.00
#
_symmetry.space_group_name_H-M   'P 1'
#
loop_
_entity.id
_entity.type
_entity.pdbx_description
1 polymer ?
#
loop_
_entity_poly.entity_id
_entity_poly.type
_entity_poly.pdbx_seq_one_letter_code
_entity_poly.pdbx_strand_id
1 'polypeptide(L)'
;MNFELTTRLNNYLIENKLDDAIQLAENQLKDIPKTDFHKILNRNLKHLAEPLTNFLTEFYQLAEKEIEVKAIYSEMNGFTINTDLWFIDLFAFTELGTLDDLDWLSDFEISAEESMVISGFEDLQSVYENIEGNEVMTNRDLNNAYEVCELIIILRLQELFQESLKIAIKNDLTWKNIPLFVTAHDSELIYEVKP
;
A
#
# COMPACT_ATOMS: atom_id res chain seq x y z
N MET A 1 -17.69 -0.26 -0.88
CA MET A 1 -16.61 -0.60 0.07
C MET A 1 -17.15 -1.54 1.12
N ASN A 2 -16.50 -2.70 1.28
CA ASN A 2 -16.85 -3.71 2.27
C ASN A 2 -16.37 -3.30 3.67
N PHE A 3 -17.15 -2.42 4.32
CA PHE A 3 -16.80 -1.81 5.61
C PHE A 3 -16.44 -2.84 6.69
N GLU A 4 -17.14 -3.99 6.75
CA GLU A 4 -16.84 -5.03 7.74
C GLU A 4 -15.45 -5.63 7.54
N LEU A 5 -15.09 -5.93 6.29
CA LEU A 5 -13.75 -6.43 5.98
C LEU A 5 -12.70 -5.36 6.29
N THR A 6 -12.88 -4.12 5.86
CA THR A 6 -11.94 -3.02 6.11
C THR A 6 -11.70 -2.82 7.60
N THR A 7 -12.74 -2.79 8.44
CA THR A 7 -12.59 -2.69 9.90
C THR A 7 -11.78 -3.85 10.47
N ARG A 8 -12.03 -5.08 10.02
CA ARG A 8 -11.27 -6.25 10.48
C ARG A 8 -9.81 -6.18 10.06
N LEU A 9 -9.53 -5.78 8.82
CA LEU A 9 -8.17 -5.62 8.32
C LEU A 9 -7.42 -4.53 9.11
N ASN A 10 -8.04 -3.38 9.36
CA ASN A 10 -7.46 -2.32 10.20
C ASN A 10 -7.06 -2.82 11.59
N ASN A 11 -7.90 -3.63 12.24
CA ASN A 11 -7.54 -4.22 13.54
C ASN A 11 -6.30 -5.12 13.46
N TYR A 12 -6.17 -5.92 12.40
CA TYR A 12 -4.97 -6.73 12.18
C TYR A 12 -3.73 -5.85 11.95
N LEU A 13 -3.85 -4.75 11.19
CA LEU A 13 -2.74 -3.84 10.93
C LEU A 13 -2.27 -3.12 12.20
N ILE A 14 -3.20 -2.63 13.04
CA ILE A 14 -2.90 -2.04 14.35
C ILE A 14 -2.15 -3.02 15.26
N GLU A 15 -2.55 -4.30 15.23
CA GLU A 15 -1.90 -5.38 15.98
C GLU A 15 -0.59 -5.90 15.34
N ASN A 16 -0.12 -5.28 14.25
CA ASN A 16 1.07 -5.70 13.49
C ASN A 16 0.98 -7.15 12.95
N LYS A 17 -0.21 -7.56 12.49
CA LYS A 17 -0.52 -8.89 11.96
C LYS A 17 -0.86 -8.84 10.47
N LEU A 18 0.05 -8.26 9.69
CA LEU A 18 -0.13 -8.07 8.25
C LEU A 18 -0.36 -9.38 7.48
N ASP A 19 0.38 -10.44 7.80
CA ASP A 19 0.21 -11.76 7.16
C ASP A 19 -1.20 -12.34 7.39
N ASP A 20 -1.75 -12.17 8.60
CA ASP A 20 -3.11 -12.60 8.92
C ASP A 20 -4.16 -11.75 8.18
N ALA A 21 -3.92 -10.44 8.01
CA ALA A 21 -4.78 -9.56 7.24
C ALA A 21 -4.83 -9.98 5.76
N ILE A 22 -3.66 -10.24 5.16
CA ILE A 22 -3.53 -10.77 3.80
C ILE A 22 -4.29 -12.10 3.67
N GLN A 23 -4.07 -13.03 4.60
CA GLN A 23 -4.69 -14.33 4.57
C GLN A 23 -6.22 -14.24 4.68
N LEU A 24 -6.73 -13.32 5.52
CA LEU A 24 -8.15 -13.05 5.64
C LEU A 24 -8.75 -12.53 4.33
N ALA A 25 -8.12 -11.51 3.73
CA ALA A 25 -8.61 -10.91 2.48
C ALA A 25 -8.59 -11.92 1.32
N GLU A 26 -7.52 -12.72 1.19
CA GLU A 26 -7.44 -13.78 0.19
C GLU A 26 -8.50 -14.87 0.38
N ASN A 27 -8.78 -15.27 1.63
CA ASN A 27 -9.83 -16.25 1.91
C ASN A 27 -11.21 -15.68 1.56
N GLN A 28 -11.46 -14.41 1.89
CA GLN A 28 -12.68 -13.73 1.50
C GLN A 28 -12.86 -13.70 -0.02
N LEU A 29 -11.79 -13.47 -0.78
CA LEU A 29 -11.85 -13.49 -2.24
C LEU A 29 -12.14 -14.91 -2.77
N LYS A 30 -11.51 -15.95 -2.20
CA LYS A 30 -11.73 -17.35 -2.59
C LYS A 30 -13.18 -17.83 -2.41
N ASP A 31 -13.91 -17.26 -1.45
CA ASP A 31 -15.31 -17.60 -1.17
C ASP A 31 -16.30 -16.93 -2.15
N ILE A 32 -15.84 -15.97 -2.96
CA ILE A 32 -16.65 -15.29 -3.98
C ILE A 32 -16.60 -16.10 -5.28
N PRO A 33 -17.67 -16.14 -6.10
CA PRO A 33 -17.61 -16.73 -7.43
C PRO A 33 -16.42 -16.21 -8.26
N LYS A 34 -15.76 -17.11 -8.99
CA LYS A 34 -14.52 -16.80 -9.70
C LYS A 34 -14.72 -15.68 -10.72
N THR A 35 -13.86 -14.68 -10.64
CA THR A 35 -13.73 -13.54 -11.57
C THR A 35 -12.26 -13.36 -11.96
N ASP A 36 -11.97 -12.43 -12.87
CA ASP A 36 -10.57 -12.11 -13.21
C ASP A 36 -9.79 -11.47 -12.06
N PHE A 37 -10.46 -10.88 -11.06
CA PHE A 37 -9.81 -10.38 -9.84
C PHE A 37 -9.12 -11.47 -9.03
N HIS A 38 -9.52 -12.74 -9.19
CA HIS A 38 -8.85 -13.86 -8.53
C HIS A 38 -7.40 -14.06 -8.97
N LYS A 39 -6.95 -13.37 -10.03
CA LYS A 39 -5.55 -13.35 -10.46
C LYS A 39 -4.61 -12.81 -9.37
N ILE A 40 -5.08 -12.03 -8.39
CA ILE A 40 -4.23 -11.52 -7.29
C ILE A 40 -3.80 -12.61 -6.30
N LEU A 41 -4.56 -13.71 -6.18
CA LEU A 41 -4.35 -14.72 -5.16
C LEU A 41 -2.94 -15.33 -5.22
N ASN A 42 -2.26 -15.37 -4.07
CA ASN A 42 -0.90 -15.88 -3.89
C ASN A 42 0.19 -15.10 -4.66
N ARG A 43 -0.10 -13.89 -5.14
CA ARG A 43 0.91 -12.99 -5.70
C ARG A 43 1.33 -11.95 -4.68
N ASN A 44 2.52 -11.40 -4.84
CA ASN A 44 3.08 -10.38 -3.98
C ASN A 44 3.96 -9.44 -4.81
N LEU A 45 4.50 -8.41 -4.15
CA LEU A 45 5.39 -7.42 -4.74
C LEU A 45 6.84 -7.55 -4.23
N LYS A 46 7.22 -8.66 -3.59
CA LYS A 46 8.52 -8.79 -2.89
C LYS A 46 9.73 -8.65 -3.82
N HIS A 47 9.57 -8.90 -5.12
CA HIS A 47 10.62 -8.63 -6.11
C HIS A 47 11.00 -7.15 -6.21
N LEU A 48 10.15 -6.24 -5.75
CA LEU A 48 10.40 -4.80 -5.69
C LEU A 48 11.06 -4.35 -4.38
N ALA A 49 11.35 -5.24 -3.43
CA ALA A 49 11.88 -4.84 -2.12
C ALA A 49 13.23 -4.11 -2.21
N GLU A 50 14.16 -4.60 -3.04
CA GLU A 50 15.44 -3.94 -3.29
C GLU A 50 15.26 -2.58 -4.02
N PRO A 51 14.51 -2.49 -5.14
CA PRO A 51 14.14 -1.21 -5.75
C PRO A 51 13.53 -0.20 -4.77
N LEU A 52 12.57 -0.61 -3.95
CA LEU A 52 11.94 0.26 -2.96
C LEU A 52 12.94 0.72 -1.89
N THR A 53 13.82 -0.17 -1.43
CA THR A 53 14.84 0.18 -0.44
C THR A 53 15.79 1.25 -0.98
N ASN A 54 16.18 1.16 -2.25
CA ASN A 54 17.00 2.19 -2.90
C ASN A 54 16.24 3.51 -3.01
N PHE A 55 14.99 3.47 -3.47
CA PHE A 55 14.15 4.65 -3.60
C PHE A 55 13.93 5.38 -2.27
N LEU A 56 13.61 4.66 -1.18
CA LEU A 56 13.51 5.20 0.17
C LEU A 56 14.84 5.79 0.67
N THR A 57 15.95 5.14 0.35
CA THR A 57 17.29 5.62 0.74
C THR A 57 17.64 6.93 0.06
N GLU A 58 17.41 7.02 -1.24
CA GLU A 58 17.66 8.23 -2.03
C GLU A 58 16.75 9.38 -1.55
N PHE A 59 15.46 9.10 -1.35
CA PHE A 59 14.51 10.06 -0.81
C PHE A 59 14.92 10.59 0.56
N TYR A 60 15.23 9.68 1.51
CA TYR A 60 15.65 10.06 2.85
C TYR A 60 16.94 10.91 2.84
N GLN A 61 17.93 10.55 2.02
CA GLN A 61 19.19 11.31 1.89
C GLN A 61 19.01 12.72 1.30
N LEU A 62 17.96 12.91 0.50
CA LEU A 62 17.59 14.24 0.01
C LEU A 62 16.87 15.01 1.12
N ALA A 63 15.86 14.41 1.75
CA ALA A 63 15.07 15.05 2.79
C ALA A 63 15.90 15.44 4.02
N GLU A 64 16.81 14.59 4.48
CA GLU A 64 17.63 14.84 5.69
C GLU A 64 18.62 16.02 5.55
N LYS A 65 18.84 16.52 4.32
CA LYS A 65 19.64 17.72 4.07
C LYS A 65 18.87 19.01 4.36
N GLU A 66 17.55 18.94 4.33
CA GLU A 66 16.64 20.09 4.45
C GLU A 66 15.88 20.09 5.77
N ILE A 67 15.52 18.90 6.26
CA ILE A 67 14.72 18.73 7.48
C ILE A 67 15.25 17.61 8.39
N GLU A 68 14.88 17.64 9.68
CA GLU A 68 15.03 16.48 10.55
C GLU A 68 13.86 15.52 10.31
N VAL A 69 14.06 14.51 9.47
CA VAL A 69 13.00 13.55 9.13
C VAL A 69 12.59 12.75 10.38
N LYS A 70 11.31 12.85 10.76
CA LYS A 70 10.70 12.09 11.86
C LYS A 70 9.80 10.96 11.41
N ALA A 71 9.25 11.04 10.20
CA ALA A 71 8.45 9.99 9.60
C ALA A 71 8.50 10.09 8.07
N ILE A 72 8.19 8.98 7.41
CA ILE A 72 7.93 8.93 5.96
C ILE A 72 6.55 8.31 5.75
N TYR A 73 5.74 8.93 4.89
CA TYR A 73 4.48 8.40 4.41
C TYR A 73 4.61 8.04 2.93
N SER A 74 3.93 6.98 2.52
CA SER A 74 3.80 6.60 1.12
C SER A 74 2.35 6.38 0.76
N GLU A 75 1.98 6.92 -0.40
CA GLU A 75 0.66 6.76 -0.99
C GLU A 75 0.82 6.19 -2.39
N MET A 76 0.15 5.07 -2.65
CA MET A 76 -0.10 4.61 -4.02
C MET A 76 -1.16 5.48 -4.67
N ASN A 77 -1.00 5.81 -5.96
CA ASN A 77 -2.01 6.58 -6.68
C ASN A 77 -3.40 5.92 -6.67
N GLY A 78 -4.43 6.64 -7.13
CA GLY A 78 -5.79 6.10 -7.32
C GLY A 78 -5.85 5.02 -8.39
N PHE A 79 -5.33 3.83 -8.07
CA PHE A 79 -4.91 2.78 -9.00
C PHE A 79 -6.09 2.04 -9.65
N THR A 80 -7.26 2.12 -9.03
CA THR A 80 -8.52 1.58 -9.55
C THR A 80 -9.18 2.47 -10.60
N ILE A 81 -8.75 3.73 -10.70
CA ILE A 81 -9.20 4.72 -11.68
C ILE A 81 -8.10 4.98 -12.72
N ASN A 82 -6.85 5.13 -12.27
CA ASN A 82 -5.66 5.29 -13.10
C ASN A 82 -5.01 3.92 -13.31
N THR A 83 -5.62 3.13 -14.20
CA THR A 83 -5.29 1.71 -14.37
C THR A 83 -4.09 1.46 -15.27
N ASP A 84 -3.63 2.46 -16.01
CA ASP A 84 -2.53 2.36 -16.97
C ASP A 84 -1.14 2.44 -16.33
N LEU A 85 -1.04 3.10 -15.17
CA LEU A 85 0.21 3.24 -14.44
C LEU A 85 -0.04 3.26 -12.94
N TRP A 86 0.52 2.26 -12.26
CA TRP A 86 0.53 2.19 -10.80
C TRP A 86 1.88 2.63 -10.26
N PHE A 87 1.86 3.53 -9.29
CA PHE A 87 3.08 4.05 -8.67
C PHE A 87 2.83 4.47 -7.23
N ILE A 88 3.92 4.67 -6.49
CA ILE A 88 3.91 5.28 -5.17
C ILE A 88 4.65 6.60 -5.16
N ASP A 89 4.16 7.51 -4.34
CA ASP A 89 4.86 8.72 -3.92
C ASP A 89 5.34 8.61 -2.47
N LEU A 90 6.32 9.43 -2.12
CA LEU A 90 6.88 9.51 -0.77
C LEU A 90 6.80 10.94 -0.25
N PHE A 91 6.53 11.06 1.05
CA PHE A 91 6.39 12.30 1.78
C PHE A 91 7.15 12.19 3.10
N ALA A 92 7.90 13.22 3.49
CA ALA A 92 8.66 13.27 4.72
C ALA A 92 8.13 14.36 5.65
N PHE A 93 8.18 14.06 6.95
CA PHE A 93 7.58 14.87 8.01
C PHE A 93 8.62 15.30 9.05
N THR A 94 8.53 16.52 9.58
CA THR A 94 9.30 16.96 10.76
C THR A 94 8.65 16.63 12.09
N GLU A 95 7.39 16.18 12.05
CA GLU A 95 6.64 15.73 13.22
C GLU A 95 6.09 14.32 13.00
N LEU A 96 5.94 13.58 14.09
CA LEU A 96 5.30 12.27 14.09
C LEU A 96 3.93 12.41 14.76
N GLY A 97 2.86 12.27 13.98
CA GLY A 97 1.50 12.22 14.49
C GLY A 97 1.13 10.83 15.01
N THR A 98 -0.18 10.56 15.11
CA THR A 98 -0.71 9.27 15.55
C THR A 98 -1.56 8.63 14.45
N LEU A 99 -1.90 7.35 14.59
CA LEU A 99 -2.87 6.70 13.69
C LEU A 99 -4.32 6.99 14.07
N ASP A 100 -4.58 7.55 15.26
CA ASP A 100 -5.92 7.92 15.73
C ASP A 100 -6.35 9.31 15.22
N ASP A 101 -5.38 10.12 14.79
CA ASP A 101 -5.56 11.46 14.23
C ASP A 101 -4.62 11.60 13.03
N LEU A 102 -5.20 11.52 11.82
CA LEU A 102 -4.48 11.47 10.55
C LEU A 102 -4.30 12.85 9.91
N ASP A 103 -4.79 13.93 10.54
CA ASP A 103 -4.73 15.29 9.96
C ASP A 103 -3.29 15.70 9.64
N TRP A 104 -2.31 15.25 10.44
CA TRP A 104 -0.89 15.51 10.24
C TRP A 104 -0.33 15.02 8.89
N LEU A 105 -0.97 14.03 8.25
CA LEU A 105 -0.52 13.54 6.94
C LEU A 105 -0.64 14.60 5.83
N SER A 106 -1.44 15.64 6.04
CA SER A 106 -1.59 16.76 5.10
C SER A 106 -0.46 17.80 5.21
N ASP A 107 0.33 17.76 6.27
CA ASP A 107 1.32 18.80 6.62
C ASP A 107 2.76 18.38 6.28
N PHE A 108 2.97 17.59 5.22
CA PHE A 108 4.31 17.16 4.79
C PHE A 108 5.20 18.35 4.39
N GLU A 109 6.49 18.29 4.69
CA GLU A 109 7.45 19.35 4.29
C GLU A 109 8.15 19.04 2.97
N ILE A 110 8.39 17.76 2.67
CA ILE A 110 9.10 17.32 1.47
C ILE A 110 8.34 16.15 0.82
N SER A 111 8.11 16.25 -0.49
CA SER A 111 7.65 15.14 -1.33
C SER A 111 8.77 14.71 -2.27
N ALA A 112 8.78 13.43 -2.67
CA ALA A 112 9.67 12.97 -3.72
C ALA A 112 9.36 13.70 -5.04
N GLU A 113 10.40 14.02 -5.83
CA GLU A 113 10.23 14.61 -7.16
C GLU A 113 9.79 13.59 -8.21
N GLU A 114 10.19 12.33 -8.01
CA GLU A 114 9.86 11.19 -8.86
C GLU A 114 9.04 10.15 -8.09
N SER A 115 8.20 9.43 -8.82
CA SER A 115 7.41 8.32 -8.28
C SER A 115 8.06 6.97 -8.62
N MET A 116 7.87 5.98 -7.74
CA MET A 116 8.31 4.61 -8.03
C MET A 116 7.16 3.81 -8.66
N VAL A 117 7.39 3.31 -9.87
CA VAL A 117 6.43 2.47 -10.59
C VAL A 117 6.32 1.07 -9.95
N ILE A 118 5.09 0.62 -9.72
CA ILE A 118 4.78 -0.74 -9.29
C ILE A 118 4.59 -1.61 -10.53
N SER A 119 5.49 -2.60 -10.68
CA SER A 119 5.43 -3.59 -11.76
C SER A 119 5.15 -5.00 -11.24
N GLY A 120 4.66 -5.86 -12.14
CA GLY A 120 4.31 -7.25 -11.86
C GLY A 120 2.83 -7.49 -11.60
N PHE A 121 1.97 -6.46 -11.71
CA PHE A 121 0.49 -6.52 -11.62
C PHE A 121 -0.19 -5.94 -12.88
N GLU A 122 0.48 -5.89 -14.03
CA GLU A 122 -0.04 -5.31 -15.27
C GLU A 122 -1.28 -6.05 -15.80
N ASP A 123 -1.40 -7.35 -15.55
CA ASP A 123 -2.60 -8.11 -15.89
C ASP A 123 -3.80 -7.77 -14.99
N LEU A 124 -3.59 -7.28 -13.77
CA LEU A 124 -4.62 -6.78 -12.86
C LEU A 124 -5.01 -5.34 -13.21
N GLN A 125 -4.04 -4.50 -13.58
CA GLN A 125 -4.29 -3.19 -14.21
C GLN A 125 -5.30 -3.32 -15.35
N SER A 126 -5.09 -4.25 -16.27
CA SER A 126 -6.04 -4.53 -17.35
C SER A 126 -7.40 -5.02 -16.85
N VAL A 127 -7.49 -5.72 -15.71
CA VAL A 127 -8.81 -6.14 -15.17
C VAL A 127 -9.61 -4.93 -14.70
N TYR A 128 -8.96 -3.98 -14.01
CA TYR A 128 -9.62 -2.73 -13.61
C TYR A 128 -9.99 -1.86 -14.82
N GLU A 129 -9.11 -1.77 -15.82
CA GLU A 129 -9.34 -0.98 -17.04
C GLU A 129 -10.55 -1.47 -17.84
N ASN A 130 -10.71 -2.79 -17.97
CA ASN A 130 -11.73 -3.40 -18.83
C ASN A 130 -13.10 -3.51 -18.17
N ILE A 131 -13.25 -3.06 -16.92
CA ILE A 131 -14.53 -3.07 -16.23
C ILE A 131 -15.34 -1.84 -16.61
N GLU A 132 -16.52 -2.06 -17.19
CA GLU A 132 -17.48 -0.99 -17.34
C GLU A 132 -18.06 -0.63 -15.97
N GLY A 133 -18.05 0.65 -15.60
CA GLY A 133 -18.53 1.10 -14.28
C GLY A 133 -19.95 0.63 -13.93
N ASN A 134 -20.81 0.40 -14.93
CA ASN A 134 -22.17 -0.14 -14.71
C ASN A 134 -22.20 -1.65 -14.41
N GLU A 135 -21.21 -2.42 -14.86
CA GLU A 135 -21.16 -3.87 -14.64
C GLU A 135 -20.85 -4.20 -13.19
N VAL A 136 -19.89 -3.49 -12.58
CA VAL A 136 -19.62 -3.61 -11.14
C VAL A 136 -20.86 -3.20 -10.33
N MET A 137 -21.53 -2.10 -10.67
CA MET A 137 -22.69 -1.62 -9.91
C MET A 137 -23.90 -2.57 -9.96
N THR A 138 -24.00 -3.42 -10.98
CA THR A 138 -25.16 -4.30 -11.19
C THR A 138 -24.89 -5.75 -10.79
N ASN A 139 -23.63 -6.18 -10.72
CA ASN A 139 -23.24 -7.53 -10.31
C ASN A 139 -22.56 -7.51 -8.93
N ARG A 140 -23.30 -7.96 -7.91
CA ARG A 140 -22.84 -8.00 -6.52
C ARG A 140 -21.57 -8.83 -6.32
N ASP A 141 -21.44 -9.97 -6.98
CA ASP A 141 -20.27 -10.84 -6.82
C ASP A 141 -19.03 -10.21 -7.46
N LEU A 142 -19.22 -9.56 -8.63
CA LEU A 142 -18.15 -8.81 -9.29
C LEU A 142 -17.72 -7.60 -8.44
N ASN A 143 -18.65 -6.83 -7.89
CA ASN A 143 -18.35 -5.71 -6.99
C ASN A 143 -17.63 -6.18 -5.72
N ASN A 144 -18.07 -7.27 -5.10
CA ASN A 144 -17.36 -7.82 -3.95
C ASN A 144 -15.94 -8.26 -4.32
N ALA A 145 -15.74 -8.93 -5.46
CA ALA A 145 -14.41 -9.36 -5.90
C ALA A 145 -13.50 -8.17 -6.23
N TYR A 146 -14.05 -7.11 -6.84
CA TYR A 146 -13.38 -5.83 -7.09
C TYR A 146 -12.84 -5.25 -5.78
N GLU A 147 -13.73 -5.02 -4.81
CA GLU A 147 -13.38 -4.34 -3.56
C GLU A 147 -12.40 -5.17 -2.70
N VAL A 148 -12.56 -6.50 -2.68
CA VAL A 148 -11.62 -7.36 -1.95
C VAL A 148 -10.26 -7.40 -2.65
N CYS A 149 -10.21 -7.40 -3.98
CA CYS A 149 -8.95 -7.36 -4.72
C CYS A 149 -8.19 -6.06 -4.50
N GLU A 150 -8.90 -4.92 -4.46
CA GLU A 150 -8.36 -3.61 -4.10
C GLU A 150 -7.66 -3.66 -2.74
N LEU A 151 -8.34 -4.19 -1.72
CA LEU A 151 -7.77 -4.35 -0.38
C LEU A 151 -6.53 -5.27 -0.38
N ILE A 152 -6.54 -6.37 -1.14
CA ILE A 152 -5.37 -7.26 -1.23
C ILE A 152 -4.18 -6.51 -1.86
N ILE A 153 -4.39 -5.71 -2.90
CA ILE A 153 -3.31 -4.93 -3.54
C ILE A 153 -2.67 -3.97 -2.53
N ILE A 154 -3.48 -3.27 -1.72
CA ILE A 154 -2.99 -2.38 -0.67
C ILE A 154 -2.19 -3.17 0.38
N LEU A 155 -2.71 -4.31 0.85
CA LEU A 155 -1.99 -5.16 1.81
C LEU A 155 -0.67 -5.71 1.22
N ARG A 156 -0.60 -5.99 -0.09
CA ARG A 156 0.64 -6.43 -0.77
C ARG A 156 1.65 -5.30 -0.92
N LEU A 157 1.19 -4.06 -1.05
CA LEU A 157 2.06 -2.89 -0.98
C LEU A 157 2.64 -2.73 0.42
N GLN A 158 1.82 -2.87 1.46
CA GLN A 158 2.27 -2.83 2.85
C GLN A 158 3.29 -3.94 3.16
N GLU A 159 3.10 -5.13 2.60
CA GLU A 159 4.04 -6.26 2.70
C GLU A 159 5.39 -5.91 2.06
N LEU A 160 5.37 -5.26 0.88
CA LEU A 160 6.57 -4.78 0.21
C LEU A 160 7.36 -3.79 1.09
N PHE A 161 6.69 -2.84 1.73
CA PHE A 161 7.34 -1.91 2.66
C PHE A 161 7.94 -2.63 3.87
N GLN A 162 7.27 -3.65 4.41
CA GLN A 162 7.82 -4.48 5.49
C GLN A 162 9.09 -5.21 5.03
N GLU A 163 9.12 -5.75 3.82
CA GLU A 163 10.33 -6.38 3.26
C GLU A 163 11.46 -5.36 3.06
N SER A 164 11.16 -4.13 2.62
CA SER A 164 12.16 -3.08 2.50
C SER A 164 12.76 -2.68 3.85
N LEU A 165 11.94 -2.54 4.90
CA LEU A 165 12.43 -2.27 6.25
C LEU A 165 13.34 -3.40 6.77
N LYS A 166 13.01 -4.67 6.50
CA LYS A 166 13.88 -5.81 6.84
C LYS A 166 15.24 -5.71 6.15
N ILE A 167 15.29 -5.32 4.87
CA ILE A 167 16.55 -5.08 4.15
C ILE A 167 17.33 -3.93 4.79
N ALA A 168 16.66 -2.83 5.12
CA ALA A 168 17.29 -1.66 5.73
C ALA A 168 17.91 -1.96 7.11
N ILE A 169 17.21 -2.72 7.95
CA ILE A 169 17.72 -3.17 9.24
C ILE A 169 18.94 -4.07 9.06
N LYS A 170 18.85 -5.05 8.15
CA LYS A 170 19.93 -5.99 7.86
C LYS A 170 21.19 -5.29 7.35
N ASN A 171 21.04 -4.24 6.54
CA ASN A 171 22.13 -3.50 5.92
C ASN A 171 22.56 -2.26 6.72
N ASP A 172 22.01 -2.05 7.92
CA ASP A 172 22.34 -0.91 8.80
C ASP A 172 22.11 0.46 8.14
N LEU A 173 21.06 0.61 7.32
CA LEU A 173 20.76 1.85 6.61
C LEU A 173 20.34 2.97 7.57
N THR A 174 20.63 4.22 7.21
CA THR A 174 20.42 5.41 8.07
C THR A 174 18.97 5.61 8.48
N TRP A 175 18.03 5.30 7.58
CA TRP A 175 16.60 5.49 7.80
C TRP A 175 15.91 4.31 8.50
N LYS A 176 16.60 3.21 8.82
CA LYS A 176 15.99 1.98 9.37
C LYS A 176 15.15 2.15 10.65
N ASN A 177 15.31 3.27 11.35
CA ASN A 177 14.58 3.61 12.58
C ASN A 177 13.51 4.69 12.35
N ILE A 178 13.35 5.18 11.12
CA ILE A 178 12.35 6.17 10.75
C ILE A 178 11.02 5.43 10.58
N PRO A 179 9.96 5.83 11.32
CA PRO A 179 8.61 5.33 11.11
C PRO A 179 8.18 5.48 9.64
N LEU A 180 7.69 4.40 9.06
CA LEU A 180 7.12 4.39 7.71
C LEU A 180 5.61 4.13 7.80
N PHE A 181 4.83 4.92 7.07
CA PHE A 181 3.40 4.75 6.93
C PHE A 181 3.06 4.52 5.47
N VAL A 182 2.16 3.60 5.17
CA VAL A 182 1.83 3.24 3.78
C VAL A 182 0.36 2.92 3.59
N THR A 183 -0.21 3.47 2.52
CA THR A 183 -1.59 3.24 2.07
C THR A 183 -1.71 3.49 0.55
N ALA A 184 -2.95 3.49 0.05
CA ALA A 184 -3.30 3.99 -1.27
C ALA A 184 -4.24 5.19 -1.17
N HIS A 185 -4.29 5.98 -2.25
CA HIS A 185 -5.16 7.12 -2.39
C HIS A 185 -6.62 6.76 -2.08
N ASP A 186 -7.31 7.63 -1.33
CA ASP A 186 -8.68 7.44 -0.82
C ASP A 186 -8.88 6.19 0.07
N SER A 187 -7.81 5.50 0.50
CA SER A 187 -7.88 4.36 1.40
C SER A 187 -7.57 4.72 2.85
N GLU A 188 -8.48 4.35 3.74
CA GLU A 188 -8.30 4.45 5.20
C GLU A 188 -7.46 3.29 5.78
N LEU A 189 -6.98 2.36 4.94
CA LEU A 189 -6.20 1.19 5.37
C LEU A 189 -4.71 1.56 5.50
N ILE A 190 -4.36 2.35 6.51
CA ILE A 190 -2.99 2.80 6.76
C ILE A 190 -2.23 1.80 7.64
N TYR A 191 -1.00 1.47 7.25
CA TYR A 191 -0.12 0.61 8.03
C TYR A 191 1.16 1.33 8.45
N GLU A 192 1.44 1.35 9.75
CA GLU A 192 2.75 1.70 10.30
C GLU A 192 3.67 0.48 10.20
N VAL A 193 4.70 0.56 9.36
CA VAL A 193 5.59 -0.55 9.06
C VAL A 193 6.50 -0.83 10.25
N LYS A 194 6.37 -2.03 10.81
CA LYS A 194 7.17 -2.48 11.95
C LYS A 194 8.06 -3.68 11.58
N PRO A 195 9.22 -3.83 12.27
CA PRO A 195 10.12 -4.98 12.09
C PRO A 195 9.46 -6.34 12.34
#